data_AF-A0A642V1J9-F1
#
_entry.id   AF-A0A642V1J9-F1
#
_cell.length_a   1.000
_cell.length_b   1.000
_cell.length_c   1.000
_cell.angle_alpha   90.00
_cell.angle_beta   90.00
_cell.angle_gamma   90.00
#
_symmetry.space_group_name_H-M   'P 1'
#
loop_
_entity.id
_entity.type
_entity.pdbx_description
1 polymer ?
#
loop_
_entity_poly.entity_id
_entity_poly.type
_entity_poly.pdbx_seq_one_letter_code
_entity_poly.pdbx_strand_id
1 'polypeptide(L)'
;MRLLLNAPAFKRAPLQVHLFEETAQNAWNLNKFQISVDTPVLEDLRTSEEELIGGGQSLPIKQKAEDEHLKKSIALVEEKPDKLIAVCPCPECRFREPLVELAKRCFTEKDQLIPIKITCPDCNNSVPWSKLVANAKSLRDYFSDE
;
A
#
# COMPACT_ATOMS: atom_id res chain seq x y z
N MET A 1 0.47 -0.37 -21.25
CA MET A 1 0.46 -0.23 -19.78
C MET A 1 -0.89 0.24 -19.23
N ARG A 2 -1.43 1.39 -19.65
CA ARG A 2 -2.75 1.89 -19.18
C ARG A 2 -3.89 0.85 -19.26
N LEU A 3 -3.95 0.07 -20.35
CA LEU A 3 -4.89 -1.05 -20.49
C LEU A 3 -4.77 -2.11 -19.39
N LEU A 4 -3.54 -2.47 -19.01
CA LEU A 4 -3.30 -3.47 -17.97
C LEU A 4 -3.71 -2.96 -16.60
N LEU A 5 -3.45 -1.69 -16.29
CA LEU A 5 -3.84 -1.08 -15.02
C LEU A 5 -5.37 -1.03 -14.84
N ASN A 6 -6.12 -0.95 -15.94
CA ASN A 6 -7.58 -1.02 -15.93
C ASN A 6 -8.14 -2.44 -15.97
N ALA A 7 -7.31 -3.45 -16.27
CA ALA A 7 -7.78 -4.82 -16.36
C ALA A 7 -8.27 -5.29 -14.97
N PRO A 8 -9.37 -6.06 -14.88
CA PRO A 8 -9.98 -6.46 -13.61
C PRO A 8 -9.00 -7.14 -12.64
N ALA A 9 -8.04 -7.90 -13.17
CA ALA A 9 -7.02 -8.60 -12.38
C ALA A 9 -6.04 -7.67 -11.64
N PHE A 10 -5.76 -6.48 -12.20
CA PHE A 10 -4.78 -5.53 -11.63
C PHE A 10 -5.42 -4.32 -10.97
N LYS A 11 -6.68 -4.02 -11.28
CA LYS A 11 -7.39 -2.82 -10.78
C LYS A 11 -7.46 -2.70 -9.26
N ARG A 12 -7.41 -3.83 -8.54
CA ARG A 12 -7.44 -3.88 -7.07
C ARG A 12 -6.05 -3.96 -6.43
N ALA A 13 -5.01 -4.19 -7.23
CA ALA A 13 -3.65 -4.18 -6.72
C ALA A 13 -3.23 -2.73 -6.43
N PRO A 14 -2.52 -2.48 -5.32
CA PRO A 14 -2.07 -1.14 -4.92
C PRO A 14 -0.86 -0.69 -5.75
N LEU A 15 -1.01 -0.66 -7.07
CA LEU A 15 0.08 -0.36 -8.00
C LEU A 15 0.38 1.15 -8.00
N GLN A 16 1.65 1.47 -8.25
CA GLN A 16 2.12 2.83 -8.49
C GLN A 16 2.98 2.78 -9.75
N VAL A 17 2.81 3.74 -10.66
CA VAL A 17 3.62 3.85 -11.86
C VAL A 17 4.73 4.86 -11.60
N HIS A 18 5.98 4.42 -11.68
CA HIS A 18 7.14 5.30 -11.60
C HIS A 18 7.66 5.55 -13.00
N LEU A 19 7.78 6.82 -13.38
CA LEU A 19 8.38 7.24 -14.65
C LEU A 19 9.68 7.97 -14.34
N PHE A 20 10.78 7.35 -14.75
CA PHE A 20 12.14 7.82 -14.46
C PHE A 20 12.73 8.69 -15.56
N GLU A 21 12.10 8.69 -16.73
CA GLU A 21 12.58 9.38 -17.93
C GLU A 21 11.52 10.35 -18.45
N GLU A 22 11.96 11.55 -18.80
CA GLU A 22 11.09 12.61 -19.32
C GLU A 22 10.39 12.19 -20.62
N THR A 23 11.07 11.46 -21.51
CA THR A 23 10.47 10.99 -22.77
C THR A 23 9.30 10.01 -22.51
N ALA A 24 9.46 9.10 -21.55
CA ALA A 24 8.44 8.15 -21.15
C ALA A 24 7.26 8.86 -20.47
N GLN A 25 7.53 9.88 -19.65
CA GLN A 25 6.51 10.73 -19.04
C GLN A 25 5.72 11.52 -20.08
N ASN A 26 6.41 12.15 -21.04
CA ASN A 26 5.77 12.85 -22.14
C ASN A 26 4.89 11.91 -22.96
N ALA A 27 5.41 10.72 -23.31
CA ALA A 27 4.62 9.69 -24.00
C ALA A 27 3.40 9.22 -23.18
N TRP A 28 3.55 9.10 -21.86
CA TRP A 28 2.47 8.75 -20.95
C TRP A 28 1.40 9.84 -20.88
N ASN A 29 1.80 11.11 -20.79
CA ASN A 29 0.93 12.27 -20.67
C ASN A 29 0.18 12.59 -21.96
N LEU A 30 0.79 12.32 -23.13
CA LEU A 30 0.11 12.42 -24.42
C LEU A 30 -1.18 11.59 -24.45
N ASN A 31 -1.22 10.48 -23.68
CA ASN A 31 -2.37 9.58 -23.57
C ASN A 31 -3.05 9.35 -24.94
N LYS A 32 -2.24 9.02 -25.96
CA LYS A 32 -2.65 8.99 -27.37
C LYS A 32 -3.93 8.19 -27.65
N PHE A 33 -4.17 7.17 -26.82
CA PHE A 33 -5.32 6.27 -26.93
C PHE A 33 -6.49 6.64 -26.00
N GLN A 34 -6.38 7.76 -25.28
CA GLN A 34 -7.41 8.32 -24.41
C GLN A 34 -7.88 7.34 -23.32
N ILE A 35 -6.95 6.60 -22.73
CA ILE A 35 -7.24 5.61 -21.69
C ILE A 35 -6.97 6.25 -20.33
N SER A 36 -8.03 6.60 -19.61
CA SER A 36 -7.94 7.07 -18.22
C SER A 36 -7.50 5.92 -17.30
N VAL A 37 -6.67 6.22 -16.30
CA VAL A 37 -6.29 5.28 -15.25
C VAL A 37 -6.33 6.00 -13.91
N ASP A 38 -6.81 5.32 -12.88
CA ASP A 38 -6.89 5.86 -11.51
C ASP A 38 -5.60 5.63 -10.72
N THR A 39 -4.66 4.85 -11.28
CA THR A 39 -3.39 4.51 -10.65
C THR A 39 -2.51 5.76 -10.51
N PRO A 40 -1.95 6.03 -9.31
CA PRO A 40 -1.06 7.15 -9.12
C PRO A 40 0.22 6.98 -9.95
N VAL A 41 0.64 8.08 -10.58
CA VAL A 41 1.87 8.17 -11.35
C VAL A 41 2.81 9.07 -10.57
N LEU A 42 3.96 8.53 -10.17
CA LEU A 42 5.00 9.25 -9.46
C LEU A 42 6.10 9.63 -10.44
N GLU A 43 6.42 10.91 -10.43
CA GLU A 43 7.51 11.48 -11.20
C GLU A 43 8.78 11.32 -10.37
N ASP A 44 9.69 10.50 -10.88
CA ASP A 44 10.99 10.26 -10.26
C ASP A 44 12.07 10.60 -11.29
N LEU A 45 11.94 11.81 -11.84
CA LEU A 45 12.84 12.34 -12.85
C LEU A 45 14.21 12.53 -12.22
N ARG A 46 15.16 11.70 -12.64
CA ARG A 46 16.54 11.82 -12.20
C ARG A 46 17.15 13.06 -12.85
N THR A 47 17.30 14.15 -12.10
CA THR A 47 18.05 15.33 -12.55
C THR A 47 19.55 15.06 -12.46
N SER A 48 20.15 14.81 -13.62
CA SER A 48 21.60 14.90 -13.97
C SER A 48 22.64 14.00 -13.27
N GLU A 49 23.37 13.27 -14.12
CA GLU A 49 24.77 12.78 -14.07
C GLU A 49 25.29 11.87 -12.94
N GLU A 50 24.64 11.72 -11.78
CA GLU A 50 25.24 10.91 -10.69
C GLU A 50 24.98 9.38 -10.74
N GLU A 51 24.23 8.86 -11.72
CA GLU A 51 23.90 7.42 -11.74
C GLU A 51 24.06 6.74 -13.12
N LEU A 52 25.21 6.92 -13.74
CA LEU A 52 25.70 6.00 -14.80
C LEU A 52 26.42 4.77 -14.24
N ILE A 53 26.41 4.56 -12.92
CA ILE A 53 26.88 3.32 -12.30
C ILE A 53 25.66 2.45 -12.04
N GLY A 54 25.53 1.36 -12.81
CA GLY A 54 24.52 0.32 -12.63
C GLY A 54 24.65 -0.40 -11.30
N GLY A 55 24.25 0.26 -10.21
CA GLY A 55 24.18 -0.28 -8.87
C GLY A 55 22.96 0.31 -8.18
N GLY A 56 21.91 -0.50 -8.03
CA GLY A 56 20.68 -0.10 -7.37
C GLY A 56 20.94 0.34 -5.94
N GLN A 57 20.99 1.65 -5.70
CA GLN A 57 20.85 2.19 -4.36
C GLN A 57 19.36 2.44 -4.11
N SER A 58 18.84 1.71 -3.13
CA SER A 58 17.46 1.78 -2.66
C SER A 58 17.17 3.12 -1.98
N LEU A 59 16.02 3.71 -2.30
CA LEU A 59 15.45 4.91 -1.67
C LEU A 59 15.44 4.82 -0.12
N PRO A 60 16.18 5.67 0.63
CA PRO A 60 16.35 5.53 2.08
C PRO A 60 15.36 6.33 2.96
N ILE A 61 14.34 7.00 2.38
CA ILE A 61 13.53 7.99 3.14
C ILE A 61 12.28 7.38 3.82
N LYS A 62 11.78 6.22 3.40
CA LYS A 62 10.52 5.64 3.94
C LYS A 62 10.69 4.78 5.21
N GLN A 63 11.88 4.26 5.49
CA GLN A 63 12.08 3.23 6.52
C GLN A 63 11.78 3.72 7.94
N LYS A 64 12.22 4.93 8.33
CA LYS A 64 12.09 5.42 9.71
C LYS A 64 10.65 5.58 10.18
N ALA A 65 9.74 6.06 9.32
CA ALA A 65 8.34 6.29 9.69
C ALA A 65 7.55 4.98 9.77
N GLU A 66 7.93 3.98 8.95
CA GLU A 66 7.32 2.65 8.97
C GLU A 66 7.71 1.88 10.25
N ASP A 67 8.96 2.05 10.71
CA ASP A 67 9.46 1.43 11.94
C ASP A 67 8.76 1.93 13.21
N GLU A 68 8.54 3.24 13.35
CA GLU A 68 7.80 3.80 14.50
C GLU A 68 6.34 3.32 14.52
N HIS A 69 5.71 3.29 13.35
CA HIS A 69 4.36 2.80 13.20
C HIS A 69 4.23 1.31 13.59
N LEU A 70 5.19 0.49 13.16
CA LEU A 70 5.23 -0.93 13.51
C LEU A 70 5.39 -1.13 15.01
N LYS A 71 6.29 -0.40 15.67
CA LYS A 71 6.47 -0.44 17.14
C LYS A 71 5.18 -0.11 17.89
N LYS A 72 4.46 0.93 17.46
CA LYS A 72 3.16 1.29 18.07
C LYS A 72 2.11 0.19 17.85
N SER A 73 2.12 -0.44 16.68
CA SER A 73 1.21 -1.54 16.35
C SER A 73 1.51 -2.80 17.17
N ILE A 74 2.79 -3.12 17.40
CA ILE A 74 3.22 -4.21 18.29
C ILE A 74 2.72 -3.95 19.72
N ALA A 75 2.86 -2.73 20.23
CA ALA A 75 2.36 -2.37 21.56
C ALA A 75 0.83 -2.51 21.72
N LEU A 76 0.07 -2.54 20.61
CA LEU A 76 -1.38 -2.79 20.62
C LEU A 76 -1.74 -4.28 20.56
N VAL A 77 -0.80 -5.13 20.15
CA VAL A 77 -0.94 -6.58 20.03
C VAL A 77 -0.10 -7.20 21.14
N GLU A 78 -0.71 -7.29 22.33
CA GLU A 78 -0.03 -7.67 23.58
C GLU A 78 0.57 -9.09 23.56
N GLU A 79 0.04 -9.97 22.70
CA GLU A 79 0.45 -11.38 22.59
C GLU A 79 0.54 -11.81 21.12
N LYS A 80 1.34 -12.85 20.85
CA LYS A 80 1.49 -13.46 19.53
C LYS A 80 0.10 -13.85 18.99
N PRO A 81 -0.36 -13.22 17.89
CA PRO A 81 -1.71 -13.47 17.45
C PRO A 81 -1.78 -14.75 16.61
N ASP A 82 -2.73 -15.63 16.93
CA ASP A 82 -3.03 -16.84 16.14
C ASP A 82 -3.54 -16.52 14.72
N LYS A 83 -3.94 -15.27 14.49
CA LYS A 83 -4.54 -14.78 13.24
C LYS A 83 -3.87 -13.48 12.82
N LEU A 84 -3.90 -13.17 11.52
CA LEU A 84 -3.48 -11.86 11.04
C LEU A 84 -4.37 -10.77 11.65
N ILE A 85 -3.78 -9.82 12.37
CA ILE A 85 -4.47 -8.69 12.99
C ILE A 85 -4.24 -7.44 12.15
N ALA A 86 -5.33 -6.79 11.73
CA ALA A 86 -5.31 -5.48 11.12
C ALA A 86 -5.28 -4.41 12.23
N VAL A 87 -4.35 -3.47 12.14
CA VAL A 87 -4.26 -2.31 13.04
C VAL A 87 -4.41 -1.04 12.21
N CYS A 88 -5.23 -0.09 12.66
CA CYS A 88 -5.42 1.16 11.96
C CYS A 88 -4.10 1.96 11.91
N PRO A 89 -3.70 2.48 10.74
CA PRO A 89 -2.44 3.21 10.63
C PRO A 89 -2.48 4.67 11.09
N CYS A 90 -3.62 5.12 11.61
CA CYS A 90 -3.75 6.45 12.17
C CYS A 90 -3.07 6.49 13.55
N PRO A 91 -2.14 7.44 13.80
CA PRO A 91 -1.36 7.47 15.04
C PRO A 91 -2.21 7.41 16.30
N GLU A 92 -3.28 8.20 16.39
CA GLU A 92 -4.10 8.26 17.61
C GLU A 92 -5.21 7.20 17.68
N CYS A 93 -5.28 6.31 16.70
CA CYS A 93 -6.30 5.28 16.64
C CYS A 93 -5.79 3.99 17.30
N ARG A 94 -6.65 3.34 18.11
CA ARG A 94 -6.36 2.06 18.77
C ARG A 94 -7.10 0.88 18.14
N PHE A 95 -7.75 1.11 17.00
CA PHE A 95 -8.53 0.08 16.32
C PHE A 95 -7.63 -1.09 15.94
N ARG A 96 -8.04 -2.29 16.36
CA ARG A 96 -7.43 -3.56 15.97
C ARG A 96 -8.49 -4.63 15.83
N GLU A 97 -8.33 -5.51 14.86
CA GLU A 97 -9.25 -6.63 14.62
C GLU A 97 -8.58 -7.73 13.78
N PRO A 98 -8.96 -9.02 13.92
CA PRO A 98 -8.62 -10.02 12.92
C PRO A 98 -8.98 -9.57 11.49
N LEU A 99 -7.99 -9.64 10.59
CA LEU A 99 -8.11 -9.16 9.21
C LEU A 99 -9.29 -9.82 8.46
N VAL A 100 -9.59 -11.08 8.78
CA VAL A 100 -10.72 -11.82 8.20
C VAL A 100 -12.07 -11.22 8.60
N GLU A 101 -12.25 -10.85 9.86
CA GLU A 101 -13.50 -10.27 10.35
C GLU A 101 -13.70 -8.86 9.80
N LEU A 102 -12.62 -8.08 9.73
CA LEU A 102 -12.62 -6.79 9.07
C LEU A 102 -12.99 -6.91 7.58
N ALA A 103 -12.41 -7.88 6.87
CA ALA A 103 -12.71 -8.11 5.46
C ALA A 103 -14.20 -8.46 5.26
N LYS A 104 -14.76 -9.38 6.05
CA LYS A 104 -16.17 -9.76 6.00
C LYS A 104 -17.11 -8.56 6.14
N ARG A 105 -16.79 -7.63 7.04
CA ARG A 105 -17.58 -6.40 7.22
C ARG A 105 -17.52 -5.47 6.00
N CYS A 106 -16.41 -5.46 5.29
CA CYS A 106 -16.21 -4.58 4.13
C CYS A 106 -16.77 -5.17 2.82
N PHE A 107 -17.07 -6.46 2.77
CA PHE A 107 -17.68 -7.10 1.60
C PHE A 107 -19.20 -6.92 1.58
N THR A 108 -19.65 -5.75 1.13
CA THR A 108 -21.09 -5.47 0.87
C THR A 108 -21.51 -5.82 -0.55
N GLU A 109 -20.57 -5.89 -1.50
CA GLU A 109 -20.85 -6.18 -2.91
C GLU A 109 -20.60 -7.66 -3.26
N LYS A 110 -21.55 -8.27 -3.98
CA LYS A 110 -21.66 -9.73 -4.15
C LYS A 110 -20.53 -10.45 -4.89
N ASP A 111 -19.56 -9.75 -5.48
CA ASP A 111 -18.46 -10.36 -6.25
C ASP A 111 -17.08 -9.76 -5.91
N GLN A 112 -16.97 -9.10 -4.75
CA GLN A 112 -15.73 -8.47 -4.34
C GLN A 112 -15.01 -9.30 -3.27
N LEU A 113 -13.80 -9.79 -3.57
CA LEU A 113 -12.97 -10.56 -2.63
C LEU A 113 -11.85 -9.76 -1.97
N ILE A 114 -11.54 -8.56 -2.48
CA ILE A 114 -10.45 -7.73 -1.97
C ILE A 114 -10.93 -6.28 -1.94
N PRO A 115 -11.06 -5.63 -0.77
CA PRO A 115 -11.37 -4.22 -0.68
C PRO A 115 -10.18 -3.40 -1.21
N ILE A 116 -10.44 -2.27 -1.85
CA ILE A 116 -9.36 -1.33 -2.25
C ILE A 116 -8.97 -0.47 -1.04
N LYS A 117 -9.98 0.06 -0.36
CA LYS A 117 -9.87 0.88 0.84
C LYS A 117 -10.99 0.52 1.79
N ILE A 118 -10.77 0.76 3.07
CA ILE A 118 -11.78 0.60 4.11
C ILE A 118 -11.86 1.87 4.95
N THR A 119 -13.00 2.11 5.58
CA THR A 119 -13.15 3.17 6.58
C THR A 119 -12.92 2.56 7.95
N CYS A 120 -11.97 3.11 8.72
CA CYS A 120 -11.72 2.66 10.07
C CYS A 120 -12.96 2.91 10.95
N PRO A 121 -13.49 1.89 11.66
CA PRO A 121 -14.67 2.07 12.52
C PRO A 121 -14.46 3.07 13.67
N ASP A 122 -13.24 3.20 14.19
CA ASP A 122 -12.97 4.02 15.38
C ASP A 122 -12.66 5.49 15.04
N CYS A 123 -11.81 5.73 14.04
CA CYS A 123 -11.34 7.08 13.69
C CYS A 123 -11.94 7.62 12.39
N ASN A 124 -12.78 6.83 11.71
CA ASN A 124 -13.44 7.16 10.44
C ASN A 124 -12.49 7.53 9.28
N ASN A 125 -11.18 7.29 9.44
CA ASN A 125 -10.20 7.53 8.39
C ASN A 125 -10.29 6.45 7.31
N SER A 126 -10.18 6.87 6.05
CA SER A 126 -10.07 5.97 4.92
C SER A 126 -8.65 5.41 4.84
N VAL A 127 -8.52 4.10 4.90
CA VAL A 127 -7.25 3.37 4.93
C VAL A 127 -7.15 2.45 3.72
N PRO A 128 -6.03 2.47 2.96
CA PRO A 128 -5.78 1.50 1.90
C PRO A 128 -5.70 0.07 2.47
N TRP A 129 -6.42 -0.87 1.86
CA TRP A 129 -6.43 -2.26 2.32
C TRP A 129 -5.02 -2.88 2.31
N SER A 130 -4.25 -2.59 1.27
CA SER A 130 -2.86 -3.03 1.14
C SER A 130 -1.98 -2.65 2.32
N LYS A 131 -2.17 -1.45 2.88
CA LYS A 131 -1.41 -0.98 4.05
C LYS A 131 -1.77 -1.79 5.30
N LEU A 132 -3.04 -2.16 5.45
CA LEU A 132 -3.48 -3.02 6.56
C LEU A 132 -2.92 -4.43 6.43
N VAL A 133 -2.96 -5.01 5.23
CA VAL A 133 -2.40 -6.36 4.98
C VAL A 133 -0.88 -6.36 5.19
N ALA A 134 -0.18 -5.34 4.69
CA ALA A 134 1.27 -5.20 4.90
C ALA A 134 1.59 -5.11 6.40
N ASN A 135 0.91 -4.23 7.14
CA ASN A 135 1.09 -4.11 8.60
C ASN A 135 0.79 -5.42 9.33
N ALA A 136 -0.31 -6.10 9.00
CA ALA A 136 -0.70 -7.37 9.62
C ALA A 136 0.35 -8.47 9.36
N LYS A 137 0.92 -8.50 8.16
CA LYS A 137 2.03 -9.40 7.81
C LYS A 137 3.28 -9.06 8.61
N SER A 138 3.70 -7.79 8.62
CA SER A 138 4.87 -7.34 9.38
C SER A 138 4.76 -7.65 10.87
N LEU A 139 3.57 -7.51 11.46
CA LEU A 139 3.31 -7.89 12.85
C LEU A 139 3.49 -9.39 13.07
N ARG A 140 2.90 -10.22 12.21
CA ARG A 140 3.05 -11.68 12.32
C ARG A 140 4.51 -12.11 12.16
N ASP A 141 5.21 -11.53 11.19
CA ASP A 141 6.61 -11.86 10.91
C ASP A 141 7.48 -11.45 12.13
N TYR A 142 7.24 -10.29 12.75
CA TYR A 142 7.89 -9.87 14.01
C TYR A 142 7.74 -10.92 15.13
N PHE A 143 6.51 -11.38 15.41
CA PHE A 143 6.26 -12.41 16.44
C PHE A 143 6.66 -13.84 16.01
N SER A 144 7.12 -14.03 14.77
CA SER A 144 7.62 -15.33 14.29
C SER A 144 9.13 -15.47 14.49
N ASP A 145 9.84 -14.34 14.61
CA ASP A 145 11.29 -14.29 14.83
C ASP A 145 11.68 -14.23 16.32
N GLU A 146 10.71 -14.01 17.22
CA GLU A 146 10.83 -14.15 18.70
C GLU A 146 10.43 -15.57 19.16
#